data_AF-A0A6H1N3J2-F1
#
_entry.id   AF-A0A6H1N3J2-F1
#
_cell.length_a   1.000
_cell.length_b   1.000
_cell.length_c   1.000
_cell.angle_alpha   90.00
_cell.angle_beta   90.00
_cell.angle_gamma   90.00
#
_symmetry.space_group_name_H-M   'P 1'
#
loop_
_entity.id
_entity.type
_entity.pdbx_description
1 polymer ?
#
loop_
_entity_poly.entity_id
_entity_poly.type
_entity_poly.pdbx_seq_one_letter_code
_entity_poly.pdbx_strand_id
1 'polypeptide(L)' 'MCGVRSDGHWHGTVVVRVRADTLRRLGLHPDQPTSAPADPLPPKWWGPWAR' A
#
# COMPACT_ATOMS: atom_id res chain seq x y z
N MET A 1 -7.88 -10.66 5.05
CA MET A 1 -8.72 -11.77 4.58
C MET A 1 -7.82 -12.72 3.79
N CYS A 2 -7.80 -14.01 4.12
CA CYS A 2 -6.95 -15.00 3.45
C CYS A 2 -7.80 -16.18 2.99
N GLY A 3 -7.59 -16.67 1.78
CA GLY A 3 -8.35 -17.78 1.20
C GLY A 3 -7.97 -18.08 -0.24
N VAL A 4 -8.37 -19.26 -0.73
CA VAL A 4 -8.23 -19.64 -2.13
C VAL A 4 -9.25 -18.86 -2.97
N ARG A 5 -8.80 -18.20 -4.04
CA ARG A 5 -9.68 -17.46 -4.97
C ARG A 5 -10.04 -18.32 -6.18
N SER A 6 -10.91 -17.79 -7.05
CA SER A 6 -11.39 -18.46 -8.27
C SER A 6 -10.28 -18.81 -9.27
N ASP A 7 -9.07 -18.27 -9.10
CA ASP A 7 -7.86 -18.63 -9.86
C ASP A 7 -7.13 -19.87 -9.30
N GLY A 8 -7.64 -20.48 -8.23
CA GLY A 8 -7.05 -21.67 -7.59
C GLY A 8 -5.84 -21.36 -6.70
N HIS A 9 -5.43 -20.11 -6.58
CA HIS A 9 -4.30 -19.71 -5.73
C HIS A 9 -4.77 -19.21 -4.36
N TRP A 10 -3.88 -19.29 -3.38
CA TRP A 10 -4.07 -18.63 -2.09
C TRP A 10 -3.81 -17.13 -2.20
N HIS A 11 -4.78 -16.33 -1.77
CA HIS A 11 -4.64 -14.88 -1.67
C HIS A 11 -4.83 -14.46 -0.21
N GLY A 12 -4.08 -13.45 0.22
CA GLY A 12 -4.12 -12.93 1.58
C GLY A 12 -3.94 -11.42 1.60
N THR A 13 -4.74 -10.74 2.43
CA THR A 13 -4.55 -9.33 2.75
C THR A 13 -4.46 -9.18 4.26
N VAL A 14 -3.43 -8.47 4.72
CA VAL A 14 -3.24 -8.07 6.11
C VAL A 14 -3.28 -6.55 6.20
N VAL A 15 -3.85 -6.04 7.30
CA VAL A 15 -3.83 -4.61 7.60
C VAL A 15 -2.72 -4.37 8.62
N VAL A 16 -1.77 -3.51 8.27
CA VAL A 16 -0.72 -3.06 9.19
C VAL A 16 -1.05 -1.66 9.65
N ARG A 17 -1.07 -1.45 10.97
CA ARG A 17 -1.27 -0.12 11.59
C ARG A 17 0.04 0.33 12.20
N VAL A 18 0.48 1.52 11.82
CA VAL A 18 1.68 2.16 12.36
C VAL A 18 1.33 3.57 12.83
N ARG A 19 2.09 4.10 13.79
CA ARG A 19 1.95 5.51 14.18
C ARG A 19 2.47 6.39 13.06
N ALA A 20 1.68 7.39 12.63
CA ALA A 20 2.06 8.26 11.52
C ALA A 20 3.44 8.90 11.73
N ASP A 21 3.75 9.36 12.94
CA ASP A 21 5.05 9.98 13.25
C ASP A 21 6.27 9.07 13.02
N THR A 22 6.10 7.74 13.11
CA THR A 22 7.20 6.81 12.82
C THR A 22 7.60 6.84 11.34
N LEU A 23 6.69 7.21 10.45
CA LEU A 23 6.91 7.31 9.01
C LEU A 23 7.64 8.60 8.61
N ARG A 24 7.67 9.62 9.49
CA ARG A 24 8.28 10.93 9.19
C ARG A 24 9.76 10.84 8.83
N ARG A 25 10.49 9.96 9.53
CA ARG A 25 11.93 9.68 9.29
C ARG A 25 12.20 9.00 7.95
N LEU A 26 11.19 8.37 7.36
CA LEU A 26 11.27 7.72 6.05
C LEU A 26 10.74 8.60 4.92
N GLY A 27 10.25 9.81 5.22
CA GLY A 27 9.57 10.64 4.23
C GLY A 27 8.17 10.15 3.85
N LEU A 28 7.61 9.17 4.56
CA LEU A 28 6.34 8.52 4.23
C LEU A 28 5.17 9.05 5.08
N HIS A 29 5.33 10.19 5.75
CA HIS A 29 4.24 10.79 6.49
C HIS A 29 3.25 11.47 5.53
N PRO A 30 1.92 11.35 5.72
CA PRO A 30 0.92 11.95 4.83
C PRO A 30 1.12 13.44 4.51
N ASP A 31 1.51 14.25 5.50
CA ASP A 31 1.82 15.68 5.28
C ASP A 31 3.19 15.96 4.62
N GLN A 32 4.02 14.95 4.32
CA GLN A 32 5.29 15.14 3.62
C GLN A 32 5.12 15.02 2.11
N PRO A 33 5.72 15.91 1.30
CA PRO A 33 5.64 15.84 -0.16
C PRO A 33 6.14 14.51 -0.75
N THR A 34 7.13 13.89 -0.11
CA THR A 34 7.73 12.61 -0.50
C THR A 34 6.81 11.41 -0.29
N SER A 35 5.68 11.58 0.42
CA SER A 35 4.70 10.52 0.65
C SER A 35 3.73 10.35 -0.52
N ALA A 36 3.71 11.28 -1.48
CA ALA A 36 2.89 11.14 -2.67
C ALA A 36 3.43 10.00 -3.55
N PRO A 37 2.56 9.21 -4.22
CA PRO A 37 2.98 8.25 -5.22
C PRO A 37 3.84 8.94 -6.29
N ALA A 38 5.05 8.43 -6.50
CA ALA A 38 5.90 8.91 -7.59
C ALA A 38 5.30 8.51 -8.95
N ASP A 39 5.56 9.32 -9.98
CA ASP A 39 5.24 8.99 -11.36
C ASP A 39 6.35 8.07 -11.92
N PRO A 40 6.04 6.97 -12.64
CA PRO A 40 4.71 6.44 -12.98
C PRO A 40 3.94 5.93 -11.77
N LEU A 41 2.64 6.20 -11.75
CA LEU A 41 1.72 5.64 -10.74
C LEU A 41 1.93 4.13 -10.60
N PRO A 42 1.81 3.59 -9.37
CA PRO A 42 2.04 2.18 -9.14
C PRO A 42 1.11 1.31 -10.01
N PRO A 43 1.56 0.11 -10.39
CA PRO A 43 0.80 -0.77 -11.27
C PRO A 43 -0.51 -1.21 -10.63
N LYS A 44 -1.55 -1.44 -11.44
CA LYS A 44 -2.92 -1.75 -11.01
C LYS A 44 -3.04 -2.89 -9.98
N TRP A 45 -2.10 -3.83 -9.98
CA TRP A 45 -2.08 -4.95 -9.03
C TRP A 45 -1.70 -4.54 -7.59
N TRP A 46 -1.20 -3.32 -7.35
CA TRP A 46 -0.95 -2.77 -6.00
C TRP A 46 -2.22 -2.35 -5.25
N GLY A 47 -3.37 -2.24 -5.93
CA GLY A 47 -4.66 -1.91 -5.30
C GLY A 47 -5.13 -0.48 -5.55
N PRO A 48 -5.99 0.11 -4.68
CA PRO A 48 -6.77 1.33 -4.98
C PRO A 48 -5.95 2.61 -5.16
N TRP A 49 -4.65 2.55 -4.90
CA TRP A 49 -3.70 3.66 -5.13
C TRP A 49 -3.19 3.72 -6.58
N ALA A 50 -3.42 2.66 -7.36
CA ALA A 50 -3.20 2.63 -8.79
C ALA A 50 -4.49 3.06 -9.49
N ARG A 51 -4.45 4.20 -10.19
CA ARG A 51 -5.63 4.74 -10.91
C ARG A 51 -5.83 4.05 -12.26
#